data_AF-A0AAV1P7K6-F1
#
_entry.id   AF-A0AAV1P7K6-F1
#
_cell.length_a   1.000
_cell.length_b   1.000
_cell.length_c   1.000
_cell.angle_alpha   90.00
_cell.angle_beta   90.00
_cell.angle_gamma   90.00
#
_symmetry.space_group_name_H-M   'P 1'
#
loop_
_entity.id
_entity.type
_entity.pdbx_description
1 polymer ?
#
loop_
_entity_poly.entity_id
_entity_poly.type
_entity_poly.pdbx_seq_one_letter_code
_entity_poly.pdbx_strand_id
1 'polypeptide(L)'
;MRSLILVAVILQLTVIIIECHNYKFGDMIAFPRRCGCIKKPVYKHFAIYVGDKPFPGKQPGQDIFHHTLISLTHFKTGCVFGVLGEKVKHELDNSLDNETLGTHTYIRSTDEVITERINNVTRDGCGGYNPLTNNCEHLATYVRYGHKISRQEDTWIARICRFTHIPIRLCIKYEEALERIEKNALQEAECWENPSCAHLAG
;
A
#
# COMPACT_ATOMS: atom_id res chain seq x y z
N MET A 1 -31.39 22.79 -28.06
CA MET A 1 -31.54 21.76 -27.01
C MET A 1 -30.63 20.55 -27.21
N ARG A 2 -30.61 19.91 -28.39
CA ARG A 2 -29.74 18.74 -28.67
C ARG A 2 -28.25 19.01 -28.47
N SER A 3 -27.74 20.15 -28.90
CA SER A 3 -26.31 20.51 -28.74
C SER A 3 -25.91 20.79 -27.29
N LEU A 4 -26.82 21.35 -26.48
CA LEU A 4 -26.59 21.59 -25.05
C LEU A 4 -26.60 20.28 -24.25
N ILE A 5 -27.47 19.34 -24.62
CA ILE A 5 -27.49 17.99 -24.04
C ILE A 5 -26.20 17.25 -24.39
N LEU A 6 -25.72 17.35 -25.64
CA LEU A 6 -24.47 16.70 -26.07
C LEU A 6 -23.25 17.25 -25.30
N VAL A 7 -23.16 18.57 -25.14
CA VAL A 7 -22.08 19.20 -24.37
C VAL A 7 -22.17 18.80 -22.89
N ALA A 8 -23.36 18.76 -22.31
CA ALA A 8 -23.55 18.32 -20.93
C ALA A 8 -23.19 16.85 -20.71
N VAL A 9 -23.53 15.97 -21.66
CA VAL A 9 -23.19 14.54 -21.64
C VAL A 9 -21.68 14.33 -21.81
N ILE A 10 -21.03 15.09 -22.71
CA ILE A 10 -19.57 15.06 -22.87
C ILE A 10 -18.90 15.58 -21.59
N LEU A 11 -19.39 16.68 -20.99
CA LEU A 11 -18.84 17.19 -19.74
C LEU A 11 -19.02 16.17 -18.60
N GLN A 12 -20.20 15.57 -18.47
CA GLN A 12 -20.43 14.51 -17.48
C GLN A 12 -19.53 13.30 -17.74
N LEU A 13 -19.36 12.84 -18.98
CA LEU A 13 -18.42 11.77 -19.32
C LEU A 13 -16.99 12.16 -18.96
N THR A 14 -16.55 13.39 -19.25
CA THR A 14 -15.21 13.85 -18.85
C THR A 14 -15.07 13.91 -17.33
N VAL A 15 -16.08 14.36 -16.59
CA VAL A 15 -16.03 14.42 -15.12
C VAL A 15 -16.07 13.02 -14.51
N ILE A 16 -16.84 12.08 -15.07
CA ILE A 16 -16.90 10.67 -14.63
C ILE A 16 -15.59 9.92 -14.92
N ILE A 17 -14.88 10.27 -16.00
CA ILE A 17 -13.54 9.72 -16.30
C ILE A 17 -12.46 10.32 -15.36
N ILE A 18 -12.74 11.45 -14.69
CA ILE A 18 -11.79 12.16 -13.80
C ILE A 18 -12.01 11.79 -12.30
N GLU A 19 -12.64 10.67 -11.99
CA GLU A 19 -12.39 10.00 -10.69
C GLU A 19 -11.21 9.01 -10.76
N CYS A 20 -10.34 9.13 -11.78
CA CYS A 20 -9.00 8.55 -11.73
C CYS A 20 -8.24 9.19 -10.56
N HIS A 21 -7.98 8.42 -9.51
CA HIS A 21 -7.20 8.85 -8.35
C HIS A 21 -6.00 9.72 -8.76
N ASN A 22 -5.81 10.88 -8.12
CA ASN A 22 -4.76 11.87 -8.43
C ASN A 22 -3.31 11.40 -8.14
N TYR A 23 -3.05 10.09 -8.20
CA TYR A 23 -1.75 9.49 -7.98
C TYR A 23 -0.90 9.51 -9.25
N LYS A 24 0.40 9.71 -9.07
CA LYS A 24 1.41 9.63 -10.11
C LYS A 24 2.21 8.34 -9.95
N PHE A 25 2.73 7.84 -11.07
CA PHE A 25 3.59 6.66 -11.06
C PHE A 25 4.71 6.80 -10.01
N GLY A 26 4.88 5.78 -9.19
CA GLY A 26 5.88 5.75 -8.11
C GLY A 26 5.42 6.38 -6.80
N ASP A 27 4.23 6.96 -6.72
CA ASP A 27 3.67 7.45 -5.45
C ASP A 27 3.46 6.32 -4.45
N MET A 28 3.84 6.58 -3.20
CA MET A 28 3.53 5.71 -2.08
C MET A 28 2.11 5.99 -1.62
N ILE A 29 1.27 4.96 -1.65
CA ILE A 29 -0.10 4.99 -1.15
C ILE A 29 -0.13 4.24 0.18
N ALA A 30 -0.64 4.90 1.21
CA ALA A 30 -0.87 4.30 2.51
C ALA A 30 -2.35 3.93 2.70
N PHE A 31 -2.59 2.79 3.34
CA PHE A 31 -3.91 2.29 3.70
C PHE A 31 -3.98 2.21 5.24
N PRO A 32 -4.53 3.24 5.91
CA PRO A 32 -4.59 3.27 7.36
C PRO A 32 -5.49 2.17 7.92
N ARG A 33 -4.94 1.31 8.77
CA ARG A 33 -5.69 0.23 9.45
C ARG A 33 -6.04 0.65 10.86
N ARG A 34 -7.32 0.54 11.22
CA ARG A 34 -7.85 0.99 12.51
C ARG A 34 -8.32 -0.21 13.33
N CYS A 35 -8.30 -0.03 14.65
CA CYS A 35 -8.98 -0.92 15.59
C CYS A 35 -10.04 -0.08 16.30
N GLY A 36 -11.26 -0.61 16.48
CA GLY A 36 -12.43 0.16 16.93
C GLY A 36 -12.25 0.91 18.26
N CYS A 37 -11.34 0.47 19.13
CA CYS A 37 -11.03 1.12 20.39
C CYS A 37 -9.96 2.24 20.29
N ILE A 38 -9.29 2.42 19.15
CA ILE A 38 -8.18 3.37 18.97
C ILE A 38 -8.55 4.42 17.91
N LYS A 39 -8.56 5.70 18.31
CA LYS A 39 -8.90 6.82 17.41
C LYS A 39 -7.88 7.02 16.26
N LYS A 40 -6.61 6.69 16.50
CA LYS A 40 -5.55 6.74 15.49
C LYS A 40 -5.45 5.40 14.74
N PRO A 41 -4.96 5.40 13.48
CA PRO A 41 -4.56 4.16 12.82
C PRO A 41 -3.56 3.37 13.67
N VAL A 42 -3.76 2.06 13.78
CA VAL A 42 -2.84 1.16 14.48
C VAL A 42 -1.53 1.06 13.71
N TYR A 43 -1.65 0.84 12.39
CA TYR A 43 -0.56 0.81 11.41
C TYR A 43 -1.09 1.24 10.03
N LYS A 44 -0.21 1.35 9.05
CA LYS A 44 -0.54 1.56 7.63
C LYS A 44 0.04 0.43 6.80
N HIS A 45 -0.78 -0.10 5.89
CA HIS A 45 -0.27 -0.89 4.78
C HIS A 45 0.19 0.04 3.66
N PHE A 46 1.24 -0.31 2.92
CA PHE A 46 1.80 0.55 1.86
C PHE A 46 1.81 -0.15 0.50
N ALA A 47 1.59 0.64 -0.55
CA ALA A 47 1.74 0.22 -1.93
C ALA A 47 2.40 1.32 -2.76
N ILE A 48 2.94 0.96 -3.92
CA ILE A 48 3.40 1.89 -4.95
C ILE A 48 2.35 1.96 -6.05
N TYR A 49 1.92 3.16 -6.40
CA TYR A 49 1.06 3.38 -7.56
C TYR A 49 1.85 3.15 -8.85
N VAL A 50 1.39 2.22 -9.67
CA VAL A 50 2.01 1.87 -10.96
C VAL A 50 1.12 2.22 -12.16
N GLY A 51 -0.16 2.54 -11.92
CA GLY A 51 -1.13 2.86 -12.97
C GLY A 51 -1.19 1.78 -14.06
N ASP A 52 -1.36 2.21 -15.32
CA ASP A 52 -1.44 1.29 -16.46
C ASP A 52 -0.09 0.77 -16.97
N LYS A 53 1.03 1.17 -16.35
CA LYS A 53 2.36 0.77 -16.82
C LYS A 53 2.47 -0.76 -16.82
N PRO A 54 2.96 -1.38 -17.92
CA PRO A 54 3.06 -2.83 -18.00
C PRO A 54 4.23 -3.35 -17.16
N PHE A 55 4.01 -4.44 -16.45
CA PHE A 55 5.02 -5.18 -15.71
C PHE A 55 4.81 -6.69 -15.91
N PRO A 56 5.89 -7.51 -15.85
CA PRO A 56 5.74 -8.96 -15.86
C PRO A 56 4.80 -9.43 -14.75
N GLY A 57 3.79 -10.23 -15.11
CA GLY A 57 2.82 -10.78 -14.15
C GLY A 57 1.71 -9.83 -13.69
N LYS A 58 1.73 -8.55 -14.10
CA LYS A 58 0.64 -7.59 -13.84
C LYS A 58 -0.53 -7.85 -14.79
N GLN A 59 -1.72 -7.99 -14.23
CA GLN A 59 -2.97 -8.16 -14.97
C GLN A 59 -3.63 -6.81 -15.30
N PRO A 60 -4.51 -6.76 -16.32
CA PRO A 60 -5.30 -5.57 -16.62
C PRO A 60 -6.09 -5.08 -15.39
N GLY A 61 -6.17 -3.76 -15.22
CA GLY A 61 -6.88 -3.12 -14.09
C GLY A 61 -6.11 -3.08 -12.78
N GLN A 62 -5.02 -3.84 -12.63
CA GLN A 62 -4.13 -3.70 -11.47
C GLN A 62 -3.28 -2.43 -11.63
N ASP A 63 -3.23 -1.59 -10.61
CA ASP A 63 -2.62 -0.26 -10.65
C ASP A 63 -1.75 0.04 -9.42
N ILE A 64 -1.61 -0.91 -8.49
CA ILE A 64 -0.72 -0.84 -7.33
C ILE A 64 0.22 -2.04 -7.24
N PHE A 65 1.39 -1.84 -6.65
CA PHE A 65 2.39 -2.88 -6.35
C PHE A 65 2.75 -2.86 -4.87
N HIS A 66 2.64 -3.98 -4.17
CA HIS A 66 2.82 -4.03 -2.71
C HIS A 66 3.28 -5.39 -2.21
N HIS A 67 3.83 -5.43 -0.99
CA HIS A 67 4.17 -6.67 -0.29
C HIS A 67 2.99 -7.10 0.58
N THR A 68 2.55 -8.35 0.49
CA THR A 68 1.49 -8.90 1.33
C THR A 68 1.91 -10.17 2.06
N LEU A 69 1.35 -10.35 3.26
CA LEU A 69 1.43 -11.58 4.04
C LEU A 69 0.76 -12.77 3.35
N ILE A 70 -0.38 -12.60 2.65
CA ILE A 70 -1.13 -13.71 2.03
C ILE A 70 -1.88 -13.20 0.79
N SER A 71 -1.50 -13.63 -0.40
CA SER A 71 -2.39 -13.54 -1.57
C SER A 71 -3.38 -14.73 -1.52
N LEU A 72 -4.65 -14.45 -1.23
CA LEU A 72 -5.70 -15.47 -1.11
C LEU A 72 -6.07 -16.14 -2.45
N THR A 73 -5.75 -15.50 -3.57
CA THR A 73 -5.89 -16.07 -4.92
C THR A 73 -4.75 -17.02 -5.30
N HIS A 74 -3.58 -16.95 -4.64
CA HIS A 74 -2.39 -17.72 -5.04
C HIS A 74 -1.65 -18.45 -3.91
N PHE A 75 -2.12 -18.43 -2.66
CA PHE A 75 -1.43 -19.02 -1.49
C PHE A 75 0.07 -18.66 -1.42
N LYS A 76 0.45 -17.49 -1.95
CA LYS A 76 1.82 -17.01 -1.96
C LYS A 76 1.93 -15.73 -1.14
N THR A 77 2.82 -15.75 -0.15
CA THR A 77 3.37 -14.54 0.46
C THR A 77 4.29 -13.88 -0.57
N GLY A 78 4.27 -12.56 -0.73
CA GLY A 78 5.20 -11.93 -1.67
C GLY A 78 4.81 -10.54 -2.12
N CYS A 79 5.49 -10.08 -3.16
CA CYS A 79 5.24 -8.80 -3.80
C CYS A 79 4.37 -9.01 -5.03
N VAL A 80 3.24 -8.32 -5.04
CA VAL A 80 2.15 -8.58 -5.97
C VAL A 80 1.62 -7.28 -6.53
N PHE A 81 0.99 -7.39 -7.70
CA PHE A 81 0.16 -6.34 -8.26
C PHE A 81 -1.27 -6.50 -7.75
N GLY A 82 -1.94 -5.38 -7.50
CA GLY A 82 -3.31 -5.31 -7.00
C GLY A 82 -4.07 -4.16 -7.62
N VAL A 83 -5.35 -4.05 -7.27
CA VAL A 83 -6.25 -2.96 -7.69
C VAL A 83 -6.44 -2.01 -6.52
N LEU A 84 -6.32 -0.71 -6.77
CA LEU A 84 -6.66 0.34 -5.83
C LEU A 84 -8.18 0.40 -5.68
N GLY A 85 -8.69 -0.13 -4.57
CA GLY A 85 -10.13 -0.16 -4.32
C GLY A 85 -10.68 1.22 -3.97
N GLU A 86 -11.61 1.73 -4.77
CA GLU A 86 -12.24 3.06 -4.59
C GLU A 86 -12.88 3.28 -3.21
N LYS A 87 -13.42 2.21 -2.61
CA LYS A 87 -14.11 2.26 -1.31
C LYS A 87 -13.19 2.07 -0.12
N VAL A 88 -11.94 1.68 -0.35
CA VAL A 88 -10.96 1.46 0.71
C VAL A 88 -10.31 2.80 1.03
N LYS A 89 -10.29 3.19 2.30
CA LYS A 89 -9.61 4.43 2.69
C LYS A 89 -8.11 4.31 2.42
N HIS A 90 -7.60 5.21 1.58
CA HIS A 90 -6.19 5.32 1.26
C HIS A 90 -5.76 6.79 1.16
N GLU A 91 -4.46 7.06 1.30
CA GLU A 91 -3.88 8.40 1.28
C GLU A 91 -2.51 8.40 0.58
N LEU A 92 -2.16 9.53 -0.03
CA LEU A 92 -0.79 9.76 -0.50
C LEU A 92 0.15 9.86 0.71
N ASP A 93 1.23 9.09 0.74
CA ASP A 93 2.22 9.12 1.82
C ASP A 93 3.65 9.05 1.29
N ASN A 94 4.05 10.11 0.60
CA ASN A 94 5.44 10.37 0.21
C ASN A 94 6.20 11.14 1.31
N SER A 95 5.91 10.90 2.59
CA SER A 95 6.41 11.71 3.71
C SER A 95 7.93 11.74 3.88
N LEU A 96 8.66 10.83 3.23
CA LEU A 96 10.13 10.80 3.21
C LEU A 96 10.74 11.65 2.08
N ASP A 97 9.97 12.17 1.13
CA ASP A 97 10.52 13.00 0.05
C ASP A 97 11.30 14.20 0.61
N ASN A 98 12.60 14.26 0.33
CA ASN A 98 13.56 15.26 0.79
C ASN A 98 13.86 15.25 2.31
N GLU A 99 13.37 14.25 3.04
CA GLU A 99 13.74 14.09 4.45
C GLU A 99 15.17 13.57 4.59
N THR A 100 15.88 14.05 5.61
CA THR A 100 17.23 13.56 5.95
C THR A 100 17.18 12.80 7.26
N LEU A 101 17.56 11.52 7.23
CA LEU A 101 17.68 10.66 8.41
C LEU A 101 19.13 10.18 8.53
N GLY A 102 19.81 10.62 9.59
CA GLY A 102 21.24 10.35 9.77
C GLY A 102 22.06 10.99 8.65
N THR A 103 22.80 10.17 7.91
CA THR A 103 23.65 10.61 6.79
C THR A 103 22.96 10.49 5.42
N HIS A 104 21.67 10.12 5.39
CA HIS A 104 20.97 9.83 4.15
C HIS A 104 19.79 10.78 3.91
N THR A 105 19.70 11.34 2.71
CA THR A 105 18.56 12.13 2.25
C THR A 105 17.75 11.31 1.25
N TYR A 106 16.46 11.17 1.51
CA TYR A 106 15.56 10.35 0.71
C TYR A 106 15.04 11.15 -0.48
N ILE A 107 15.59 10.85 -1.67
CA ILE A 107 15.18 11.48 -2.92
C ILE A 107 14.43 10.46 -3.75
N ARG A 108 13.25 10.84 -4.27
CA ARG A 108 12.48 10.01 -5.20
C ARG A 108 13.37 9.63 -6.39
N SER A 109 13.46 8.34 -6.68
CA SER A 109 14.18 7.83 -7.85
C SER A 109 13.44 8.15 -9.15
N THR A 110 14.13 8.07 -10.29
CA THR A 110 13.48 8.27 -11.59
C THR A 110 12.50 7.13 -11.89
N ASP A 111 11.59 7.37 -12.83
CA ASP A 111 10.58 6.39 -13.21
C ASP A 111 11.22 5.12 -13.78
N GLU A 112 12.36 5.24 -14.47
CA GLU A 112 13.15 4.13 -14.99
C GLU A 112 13.71 3.28 -13.85
N VAL A 113 14.32 3.91 -12.84
CA VAL A 113 14.89 3.21 -11.68
C VAL A 113 13.80 2.53 -10.84
N ILE A 114 12.66 3.20 -10.64
CA ILE A 114 11.49 2.60 -9.98
C ILE A 114 11.01 1.37 -10.74
N THR A 115 10.91 1.47 -12.07
CA THR A 115 10.50 0.36 -12.95
C THR A 115 11.48 -0.81 -12.87
N GLU A 116 12.78 -0.53 -12.92
CA GLU A 116 13.82 -1.54 -12.80
C GLU A 116 13.73 -2.29 -11.47
N ARG A 117 13.57 -1.57 -10.35
CA ARG A 117 13.44 -2.18 -9.03
C ARG A 117 12.23 -3.10 -8.95
N ILE A 118 11.06 -2.67 -9.43
CA ILE A 118 9.85 -3.50 -9.47
C ILE A 118 10.09 -4.76 -10.31
N ASN A 119 10.71 -4.64 -11.49
CA ASN A 119 11.04 -5.80 -12.33
C ASN A 119 12.00 -6.76 -11.62
N ASN A 120 13.05 -6.25 -10.98
CA ASN A 120 14.02 -7.05 -10.24
C ASN A 120 13.35 -7.80 -9.08
N VAL A 121 12.54 -7.13 -8.24
CA VAL A 121 11.86 -7.83 -7.13
C VAL A 121 10.77 -8.80 -7.59
N THR A 122 10.16 -8.56 -8.75
CA THR A 122 9.18 -9.49 -9.34
C THR A 122 9.87 -10.74 -9.88
N ARG A 123 11.05 -10.59 -10.48
CA ARG A 123 11.86 -11.70 -11.02
C ARG A 123 12.54 -12.51 -9.92
N ASP A 124 13.22 -11.81 -9.02
CA ASP A 124 14.13 -12.42 -8.02
C ASP A 124 13.39 -12.79 -6.72
N GLY A 125 12.18 -12.27 -6.55
CA GLY A 125 11.42 -12.34 -5.32
C GLY A 125 11.82 -11.24 -4.33
N CYS A 126 10.90 -10.89 -3.43
CA CYS A 126 11.13 -9.83 -2.43
C CYS A 126 11.30 -10.34 -0.99
N GLY A 127 11.50 -11.66 -0.84
CA GLY A 127 11.57 -12.32 0.46
C GLY A 127 10.20 -12.58 1.09
N GLY A 128 10.23 -13.30 2.22
CA GLY A 128 9.04 -13.51 3.04
C GLY A 128 8.64 -12.23 3.76
N TYR A 129 7.34 -12.04 3.95
CA TYR A 129 6.83 -10.88 4.68
C TYR A 129 7.22 -11.01 6.16
N ASN A 130 7.78 -9.93 6.71
CA ASN A 130 8.01 -9.80 8.15
C ASN A 130 7.54 -8.41 8.59
N PRO A 131 6.55 -8.29 9.49
CA PRO A 131 5.98 -7.00 9.91
C PRO A 131 7.00 -5.98 10.43
N LEU A 132 8.16 -6.42 10.93
CA LEU A 132 9.18 -5.55 11.53
C LEU A 132 10.37 -5.27 10.61
N THR A 133 10.75 -6.23 9.76
CA THR A 133 12.04 -6.19 9.04
C THR A 133 11.93 -6.30 7.52
N ASN A 134 10.79 -6.77 6.99
CA ASN A 134 10.55 -6.89 5.55
C ASN A 134 9.04 -6.81 5.27
N ASN A 135 8.44 -5.66 5.56
CA ASN A 135 7.01 -5.41 5.40
C ASN A 135 6.71 -4.59 4.12
N CYS A 136 5.45 -4.19 3.96
CA CYS A 136 4.99 -3.38 2.83
C CYS A 136 5.66 -2.00 2.71
N GLU A 137 5.96 -1.32 3.82
CA GLU A 137 6.63 -0.01 3.80
C GLU A 137 8.10 -0.14 3.42
N HIS A 138 8.79 -1.20 3.87
CA HIS A 138 10.16 -1.50 3.44
C HIS A 138 10.25 -1.73 1.93
N LEU A 139 9.28 -2.44 1.33
CA LEU A 139 9.22 -2.59 -0.11
C LEU A 139 8.99 -1.24 -0.79
N ALA A 140 7.98 -0.48 -0.35
CA ALA A 140 7.59 0.77 -0.97
C ALA A 140 8.74 1.80 -0.93
N THR A 141 9.41 1.94 0.21
CA THR A 141 10.58 2.82 0.36
C THR A 141 11.77 2.35 -0.46
N TYR A 142 12.01 1.04 -0.57
CA TYR A 142 13.04 0.52 -1.47
C TYR A 142 12.75 0.85 -2.93
N VAL A 143 11.51 0.63 -3.39
CA VAL A 143 11.12 0.92 -4.76
C VAL A 143 11.28 2.42 -5.06
N ARG A 144 10.74 3.29 -4.20
CA ARG A 144 10.75 4.74 -4.42
C ARG A 144 12.12 5.40 -4.21
N TYR A 145 12.86 5.02 -3.17
CA TYR A 145 14.09 5.71 -2.74
C TYR A 145 15.36 4.86 -2.86
N GLY A 146 15.25 3.53 -2.97
CA GLY A 146 16.39 2.61 -2.99
C GLY A 146 16.80 2.10 -1.61
N HIS A 147 16.10 2.50 -0.55
CA HIS A 147 16.43 2.17 0.83
C HIS A 147 15.22 1.55 1.53
N LYS A 148 15.43 0.39 2.16
CA LYS A 148 14.40 -0.30 2.95
C LYS A 148 14.29 0.33 4.34
N ILE A 149 13.20 1.04 4.60
CA ILE A 149 12.88 1.56 5.93
C ILE A 149 11.37 1.51 6.19
N SER A 150 10.98 1.33 7.44
CA SER A 150 9.60 1.45 7.89
C SER A 150 9.52 2.39 9.09
N ARG A 151 8.75 3.48 8.95
CA ARG A 151 8.52 4.46 10.01
C ARG A 151 7.10 4.45 10.52
N GLN A 152 6.15 3.96 9.73
CA GLN A 152 4.72 3.89 10.07
C GLN A 152 4.21 5.25 10.62
N GLU A 153 4.61 6.38 10.02
CA GLU A 153 4.33 7.72 10.55
C GLU A 153 2.86 7.93 10.92
N ASP A 154 2.60 8.70 11.98
CA ASP A 154 1.25 8.99 12.50
C ASP A 154 0.40 7.79 12.96
N THR A 155 0.99 6.60 13.06
CA THR A 155 0.32 5.41 13.61
C THR A 155 0.59 5.23 15.11
N TRP A 156 -0.20 4.36 15.74
CA TRP A 156 0.04 3.95 17.11
C TRP A 156 1.33 3.13 17.25
N ILE A 157 1.64 2.24 16.28
CA ILE A 157 2.86 1.42 16.33
C ILE A 157 4.14 2.28 16.25
N ALA A 158 4.14 3.34 15.45
CA ALA A 158 5.31 4.23 15.35
C ALA A 158 5.62 4.98 16.64
N ARG A 159 4.60 5.29 17.45
CA ARG A 159 4.82 5.89 18.77
C ARG A 159 5.50 4.91 19.72
N ILE A 160 5.06 3.66 19.73
CA ILE A 160 5.66 2.64 20.62
C ILE A 160 7.09 2.36 20.22
N CYS A 161 7.37 2.20 18.91
CA CYS A 161 8.72 1.95 18.43
C CYS A 161 9.67 3.15 18.65
N ARG A 162 9.18 4.40 18.63
CA ARG A 162 10.00 5.60 18.87
C ARG A 162 10.26 5.91 20.35
N PHE A 163 9.31 5.64 21.24
CA PHE A 163 9.41 6.05 22.65
C PHE A 163 10.17 5.06 23.53
N THR A 164 10.68 3.98 22.95
CA THR A 164 11.13 2.86 23.76
C THR A 164 12.53 2.42 23.36
N HIS A 165 13.49 2.60 24.28
CA HIS A 165 14.67 1.73 24.40
C HIS A 165 14.26 0.28 24.76
N ILE A 166 13.11 -0.19 24.28
CA ILE A 166 12.57 -1.51 24.58
C ILE A 166 13.20 -2.48 23.57
N PRO A 167 13.76 -3.60 24.03
CA PRO A 167 14.34 -4.60 23.15
C PRO A 167 13.27 -5.10 22.16
N ILE A 168 13.71 -5.30 20.91
CA ILE A 168 12.95 -5.82 19.75
C ILE A 168 11.98 -6.97 20.11
N ARG A 169 12.26 -7.74 21.17
CA ARG A 169 11.38 -8.78 21.73
C ARG A 169 9.96 -8.35 22.09
N LEU A 170 9.71 -7.09 22.48
CA LEU A 170 8.34 -6.63 22.76
C LEU A 170 7.57 -6.35 21.46
N CYS A 171 8.26 -6.04 20.35
CA CYS A 171 7.66 -5.95 19.02
C CYS A 171 7.18 -7.30 18.48
N ILE A 172 7.80 -8.42 18.88
CA ILE A 172 7.42 -9.78 18.44
C ILE A 172 5.96 -10.12 18.84
N LYS A 173 5.50 -9.70 20.03
CA LYS A 173 4.07 -9.88 20.40
C LYS A 173 3.11 -9.05 19.55
N TYR A 174 3.58 -7.97 18.94
CA TYR A 174 2.79 -7.16 18.01
C TYR A 174 2.85 -7.69 16.58
N GLU A 175 3.88 -8.45 16.22
CA GLU A 175 3.99 -9.12 14.92
C GLU A 175 2.75 -9.98 14.65
N GLU A 176 2.39 -10.87 15.59
CA GLU A 176 1.18 -11.69 15.48
C GLU A 176 -0.13 -10.88 15.48
N ALA A 177 -0.15 -9.69 16.11
CA ALA A 177 -1.32 -8.81 16.12
C ALA A 177 -1.45 -8.08 14.78
N LEU A 178 -0.34 -7.60 14.21
CA LEU A 178 -0.28 -7.00 12.88
C LEU A 178 -0.63 -8.03 11.81
N GLU A 179 -0.13 -9.26 11.92
CA GLU A 179 -0.51 -10.37 11.04
C GLU A 179 -2.01 -10.66 11.11
N ARG A 180 -2.60 -10.70 12.32
CA ARG A 180 -4.05 -10.87 12.49
C ARG A 180 -4.83 -9.73 11.88
N ILE A 181 -4.44 -8.48 12.10
CA ILE A 181 -5.15 -7.33 11.51
C ILE A 181 -4.98 -7.30 9.99
N GLU A 182 -3.82 -7.67 9.45
CA GLU A 182 -3.59 -7.75 8.00
C GLU A 182 -4.40 -8.88 7.37
N LYS A 183 -4.47 -10.05 8.03
CA LYS A 183 -5.33 -11.16 7.60
C LYS A 183 -6.81 -10.77 7.62
N ASN A 184 -7.27 -10.10 8.67
CA ASN A 184 -8.63 -9.60 8.75
C ASN A 184 -8.90 -8.55 7.67
N ALA A 185 -7.94 -7.66 7.40
CA ALA A 185 -8.05 -6.66 6.35
C ALA A 185 -8.11 -7.26 4.93
N LEU A 186 -7.39 -8.37 4.69
CA LEU A 186 -7.49 -9.14 3.45
C LEU A 186 -8.86 -9.83 3.32
N GLN A 187 -9.35 -10.43 4.41
CA GLN A 187 -10.70 -11.02 4.44
C GLN A 187 -11.80 -9.95 4.25
N GLU A 188 -11.65 -8.78 4.86
CA GLU A 188 -12.56 -7.66 4.66
C GLU A 188 -12.58 -7.23 3.20
N ALA A 189 -11.43 -7.13 2.52
CA ALA A 189 -11.35 -6.80 1.10
C ALA A 189 -12.08 -7.83 0.21
N GLU A 190 -12.03 -9.13 0.54
CA GLU A 190 -12.78 -10.18 -0.17
C GLU A 190 -14.28 -10.20 0.13
N CYS A 191 -14.70 -9.80 1.34
CA CYS A 191 -16.13 -9.72 1.70
C CYS A 191 -16.88 -8.69 0.85
N TRP A 192 -16.19 -7.73 0.23
CA TRP A 192 -16.79 -6.77 -0.70
C TRP A 192 -17.02 -7.34 -2.10
N GLU A 193 -16.29 -8.39 -2.48
CA GLU A 193 -16.48 -9.10 -3.75
C GLU A 193 -17.52 -10.23 -3.63
N ASN A 194 -17.80 -10.71 -2.41
CA ASN A 194 -18.79 -11.76 -2.15
C ASN A 194 -19.62 -11.49 -0.86
N PRO A 195 -20.88 -11.02 -0.97
CA PRO A 195 -21.72 -10.61 0.17
C PRO A 195 -22.03 -11.71 1.20
N SER A 196 -21.67 -12.96 0.94
CA SER A 196 -21.94 -14.10 1.82
C SER A 196 -21.00 -14.17 3.04
N CYS A 197 -19.90 -13.40 3.07
CA CYS A 197 -18.89 -13.47 4.12
C CYS A 197 -19.07 -12.43 5.25
N ALA A 198 -20.11 -11.58 5.18
CA ALA A 198 -20.34 -10.45 6.10
C ALA A 198 -20.48 -10.83 7.59
N HIS A 199 -20.76 -12.09 7.92
CA HIS A 199 -20.85 -12.55 9.32
C HIS A 199 -19.49 -12.76 10.01
N LEU A 200 -18.39 -12.82 9.25
CA LEU A 200 -17.06 -13.12 9.78
C LEU A 200 -16.22 -11.88 10.14
N ALA A 201 -16.71 -10.67 9.85
CA ALA A 201 -16.10 -9.41 10.27
C ALA A 201 -16.64 -9.00 11.65
N GLY A 202 -16.10 -9.62 12.71
CA GLY A 202 -16.36 -9.32 14.12
C GLY A 202 -15.09 -9.23 14.92
#